data_AF-A0A9X2CNW4-F1
#
_entry.id   AF-A0A9X2CNW4-F1
#
_cell.length_a   1.000
_cell.length_b   1.000
_cell.length_c   1.000
_cell.angle_alpha   90.00
_cell.angle_beta   90.00
_cell.angle_gamma   90.00
#
_symmetry.space_group_name_H-M   'P 1'
#
loop_
_entity.id
_entity.type
_entity.pdbx_description
1 polymer ?
#
loop_
_entity_poly.entity_id
_entity_poly.type
_entity_poly.pdbx_seq_one_letter_code
_entity_poly.pdbx_strand_id
1 'polypeptide(L)'
;MKNWNFLWLLSILFINNLIAQEDIIPPSPNSQAFQTFGDYPVTYNNGVPDISIPLYNIKFKGGQLPIVLRYHIRNVKPAYNTNKIGFGWVLDYGGEISRTIKGQPDDTSIRLDESFINGSINQNQWADVQKLDYAIQGQRDGEYDIFNYSFPNGSGKFIIENQGNSYNAKQIEYHPYEFNFSLEPASNTASGNRIKTIGLIDELCLYTR
;
A
#
# COMPACT_ATOMS: atom_id res chain seq x y z
N MET A 1 -7.90 -52.68 10.20
CA MET A 1 -6.50 -52.19 10.23
C MET A 1 -6.55 -50.67 10.27
N LYS A 2 -6.03 -50.04 11.34
CA LYS A 2 -6.02 -48.56 11.49
C LYS A 2 -4.94 -47.99 10.56
N ASN A 3 -5.35 -47.31 9.49
CA ASN A 3 -4.43 -46.67 8.55
C ASN A 3 -3.87 -45.37 9.16
N TRP A 4 -2.83 -45.49 9.98
CA TRP A 4 -2.08 -44.35 10.52
C TRP A 4 -1.43 -43.46 9.44
N ASN A 5 -1.20 -44.00 8.24
CA ASN A 5 -0.66 -43.24 7.10
C ASN A 5 -1.59 -42.10 6.64
N PHE A 6 -2.91 -42.23 6.84
CA PHE A 6 -3.87 -41.19 6.48
C PHE A 6 -3.79 -39.97 7.40
N LEU A 7 -3.56 -40.20 8.71
CA LEU A 7 -3.38 -39.13 9.69
C LEU A 7 -2.08 -38.35 9.48
N TRP A 8 -1.02 -39.04 9.03
CA TRP A 8 0.26 -38.41 8.69
C TRP A 8 0.14 -37.50 7.44
N LEU A 9 -0.55 -37.96 6.40
CA LEU A 9 -0.86 -37.15 5.21
C LEU A 9 -1.75 -35.93 5.54
N LEU A 10 -2.73 -36.10 6.45
CA LEU A 10 -3.55 -34.98 6.91
C LEU A 10 -2.70 -33.94 7.66
N SER A 11 -1.74 -34.35 8.49
CA SER A 11 -0.86 -33.41 9.20
C SER A 11 0.04 -32.59 8.26
N ILE A 12 0.54 -33.17 7.16
CA ILE A 12 1.33 -32.45 6.16
C ILE A 12 0.48 -31.38 5.45
N LEU A 13 -0.82 -31.66 5.20
CA LEU A 13 -1.74 -30.68 4.62
C LEU A 13 -2.13 -29.56 5.59
N PHE A 14 -2.11 -29.80 6.90
CA PHE A 14 -2.38 -28.77 7.91
C PHE A 14 -1.18 -27.87 8.21
N ILE A 15 0.06 -28.34 8.05
CA ILE A 15 1.27 -27.54 8.31
C ILE A 15 1.52 -26.49 7.21
N ASN A 16 1.04 -26.71 5.98
CA ASN A 16 1.28 -25.80 4.85
C ASN A 16 0.34 -24.58 4.77
N ASN A 17 -0.59 -24.40 5.72
CA ASN A 17 -1.54 -23.27 5.71
C ASN A 17 -1.10 -22.07 6.56
N LEU A 18 0.18 -21.99 6.99
CA LEU A 18 0.66 -20.93 7.89
C LEU A 18 1.61 -19.89 7.24
N ILE A 19 1.90 -19.98 5.94
CA ILE A 19 2.83 -19.05 5.27
C ILE A 19 2.14 -18.33 4.10
N ALA A 20 1.04 -17.65 4.39
CA ALA A 20 0.33 -16.83 3.39
C ALA A 20 -0.35 -15.59 3.99
N GLN A 21 0.18 -15.06 5.10
CA GLN A 21 -0.26 -13.78 5.64
C GLN A 21 0.72 -12.70 5.19
N GLU A 22 0.23 -11.72 4.42
CA GLU A 22 0.94 -10.48 4.12
C GLU A 22 1.13 -9.71 5.44
N ASP A 23 2.37 -9.63 5.94
CA ASP A 23 2.70 -8.89 7.14
C ASP A 23 2.78 -7.39 6.81
N ILE A 24 1.65 -6.71 6.94
CA ILE A 24 1.59 -5.25 6.86
C ILE A 24 1.74 -4.69 8.27
N ILE A 25 2.83 -3.96 8.51
CA ILE A 25 3.02 -3.22 9.77
C ILE A 25 2.54 -1.79 9.53
N PRO A 26 1.39 -1.39 10.09
CA PRO A 26 0.86 -0.05 9.89
C PRO A 26 1.71 1.01 10.61
N PRO A 27 1.60 2.28 10.17
CA PRO A 27 2.24 3.38 10.87
C PRO A 27 1.60 3.59 12.27
N SER A 28 2.22 4.48 13.06
CA SER A 28 1.69 4.82 14.39
C SER A 28 0.22 5.27 14.30
N PRO A 29 -0.62 5.06 15.33
CA PRO A 29 -2.03 5.43 15.29
C PRO A 29 -2.29 6.91 14.97
N ASN A 30 -1.42 7.80 15.46
CA ASN A 30 -1.46 9.23 15.13
C ASN A 30 -1.24 9.45 13.62
N SER A 31 -0.21 8.79 13.09
CA SER A 31 0.18 8.90 11.69
C SER A 31 -0.80 8.27 10.72
N GLN A 32 -1.39 7.14 11.08
CA GLN A 32 -2.44 6.51 10.30
C GLN A 32 -3.70 7.40 10.27
N ALA A 33 -4.02 8.06 11.39
CA ALA A 33 -5.15 8.98 11.46
C ALA A 33 -4.91 10.22 10.58
N PHE A 34 -3.66 10.67 10.48
CA PHE A 34 -3.28 11.74 9.56
C PHE A 34 -3.32 11.29 8.09
N GLN A 35 -2.76 10.11 7.78
CA GLN A 35 -2.75 9.54 6.43
C GLN A 35 -4.16 9.46 5.82
N THR A 36 -5.17 9.24 6.66
CA THR A 36 -6.57 9.20 6.23
C THR A 36 -7.02 10.47 5.52
N PHE A 37 -6.49 11.66 5.86
CA PHE A 37 -6.81 12.90 5.16
C PHE A 37 -6.22 12.97 3.75
N GLY A 38 -5.13 12.23 3.49
CA GLY A 38 -4.54 12.09 2.15
C GLY A 38 -5.27 11.03 1.32
N ASP A 39 -5.55 9.87 1.92
CA ASP A 39 -6.23 8.76 1.23
C ASP A 39 -7.71 9.04 0.94
N TYR A 40 -8.39 9.76 1.84
CA TYR A 40 -9.80 10.09 1.74
C TYR A 40 -9.94 11.60 1.90
N PRO A 41 -9.70 12.37 0.82
CA PRO A 41 -9.79 13.81 0.89
C PRO A 41 -11.21 14.22 1.27
N VAL A 42 -11.28 15.23 2.12
CA VAL A 42 -12.55 15.83 2.55
C VAL A 42 -13.14 16.58 1.36
N THR A 43 -14.18 16.00 0.77
CA THR A 43 -14.92 16.59 -0.35
C THR A 43 -16.40 16.41 -0.13
N TYR A 44 -17.19 17.37 -0.61
CA TYR A 44 -18.66 17.30 -0.53
C TYR A 44 -19.22 16.05 -1.22
N ASN A 45 -18.53 15.55 -2.26
CA ASN A 45 -18.93 14.36 -3.00
C ASN A 45 -18.76 13.06 -2.20
N ASN A 46 -17.79 13.01 -1.29
CA ASN A 46 -17.54 11.83 -0.44
C ASN A 46 -18.42 11.81 0.81
N GLY A 47 -19.25 12.83 1.04
CA GLY A 47 -20.12 12.94 2.21
C GLY A 47 -19.37 13.12 3.54
N VAL A 48 -18.07 13.49 3.48
CA VAL A 48 -17.25 13.75 4.66
C VAL A 48 -17.26 15.26 4.94
N PRO A 49 -17.74 15.72 6.11
CA PRO A 49 -17.72 17.14 6.45
C PRO A 49 -16.30 17.60 6.83
N ASP A 50 -15.93 18.81 6.42
CA ASP A 50 -14.70 19.46 6.87
C ASP A 50 -14.91 20.10 8.24
N ILE A 51 -14.34 19.48 9.27
CA ILE A 51 -14.42 19.94 10.66
C ILE A 51 -13.00 20.25 11.12
N SER A 52 -12.70 21.54 11.26
CA SER A 52 -11.41 22.04 11.71
C SER A 52 -11.57 23.14 12.76
N ILE A 53 -10.78 23.05 13.84
CA ILE A 53 -10.75 24.00 14.95
C ILE A 53 -9.33 24.56 15.03
N PRO A 54 -9.07 25.80 14.59
CA PRO A 54 -7.76 26.42 14.74
C PRO A 54 -7.46 26.65 16.23
N LEU A 55 -6.35 26.11 16.72
CA LEU A 55 -5.95 26.25 18.13
C LEU A 55 -4.96 27.40 18.32
N TYR A 56 -3.96 27.48 17.45
CA TYR A 56 -2.91 28.49 17.54
C TYR A 56 -2.26 28.68 16.18
N ASN A 57 -1.61 29.83 15.96
CA ASN A 57 -0.87 30.08 14.74
C ASN A 57 0.53 30.58 15.10
N ILE A 58 1.54 29.73 14.89
CA ILE A 58 2.93 30.08 15.16
C ILE A 58 3.41 31.00 14.04
N LYS A 59 3.78 32.23 14.39
CA LYS A 59 4.33 33.21 13.44
C LYS A 59 5.86 33.21 13.51
N PHE A 60 6.52 33.16 12.36
CA PHE A 60 7.97 33.28 12.25
C PHE A 60 8.35 34.14 11.03
N LYS A 61 9.60 34.57 10.96
CA LYS A 61 10.07 35.40 9.84
C LYS A 61 10.09 34.55 8.58
N GLY A 62 9.13 34.78 7.68
CA GLY A 62 9.00 34.06 6.41
C GLY A 62 7.81 33.10 6.32
N GLY A 63 6.94 33.02 7.34
CA GLY A 63 5.75 32.17 7.25
C GLY A 63 4.92 32.09 8.53
N GLN A 64 3.86 31.30 8.45
CA GLN A 64 3.00 30.96 9.59
C GLN A 64 2.71 29.47 9.58
N LEU A 65 2.68 28.84 10.75
CA LEU A 65 2.37 27.44 10.93
C LEU A 65 1.10 27.33 11.80
N PRO A 66 -0.07 27.08 11.19
CA PRO A 66 -1.30 26.92 11.94
C PRO A 66 -1.31 25.56 12.63
N ILE A 67 -1.56 25.56 13.93
CA ILE A 67 -1.88 24.38 14.73
C ILE A 67 -3.41 24.26 14.71
N VAL A 68 -3.90 23.21 14.08
CA VAL A 68 -5.33 22.98 13.84
C VAL A 68 -5.72 21.60 14.36
N LEU A 69 -6.83 21.54 15.08
CA LEU A 69 -7.44 20.28 15.45
C LEU A 69 -8.46 19.90 14.36
N ARG A 70 -8.26 18.77 13.70
CA ARG A 70 -9.10 18.32 12.57
C ARG A 70 -9.84 17.04 12.93
N TYR A 71 -11.08 16.90 12.49
CA TYR A 71 -11.86 15.68 12.69
C TYR A 71 -12.10 14.95 11.37
N HIS A 72 -11.99 13.62 11.40
CA HIS A 72 -12.32 12.79 10.25
C HIS A 72 -13.11 11.55 10.68
N ILE A 73 -14.30 11.36 10.12
CA ILE A 73 -15.23 10.28 10.52
C ILE A 73 -14.63 8.89 10.32
N ARG A 74 -13.77 8.70 9.31
CA ARG A 74 -13.13 7.42 9.01
C ARG A 74 -12.11 6.97 10.06
N ASN A 75 -11.67 7.90 10.94
CA ASN A 75 -10.82 7.62 12.09
C ASN A 75 -11.62 7.13 13.32
N VAL A 76 -12.95 6.95 13.16
CA VAL A 76 -13.84 6.40 14.19
C VAL A 76 -14.30 5.01 13.73
N LYS A 77 -13.43 4.01 13.90
CA LYS A 77 -13.72 2.60 13.60
C LYS A 77 -13.55 1.73 14.86
N PRO A 78 -14.39 0.68 15.04
CA PRO A 78 -14.12 -0.33 16.06
C PRO A 78 -12.73 -0.94 15.84
N ALA A 79 -11.97 -1.15 16.92
CA ALA A 79 -10.56 -1.60 16.90
C ALA A 79 -9.53 -0.61 16.31
N TYR A 80 -9.91 0.64 16.03
CA TYR A 80 -8.92 1.68 15.71
C TYR A 80 -8.17 2.08 16.98
N ASN A 81 -6.84 1.97 16.96
CA ASN A 81 -6.00 2.44 18.06
C ASN A 81 -6.21 3.96 18.23
N THR A 82 -6.67 4.37 19.41
CA THR A 82 -6.89 5.80 19.69
C THR A 82 -5.55 6.53 19.67
N ASN A 83 -5.48 7.60 18.90
CA ASN A 83 -4.39 8.56 19.04
C ASN A 83 -4.48 9.24 20.42
N LYS A 84 -3.42 9.96 20.80
CA LYS A 84 -3.33 10.63 22.12
C LYS A 84 -4.40 11.72 22.35
N ILE A 85 -5.11 12.13 21.31
CA ILE A 85 -6.00 13.31 21.32
C ILE A 85 -7.47 12.89 21.45
N GLY A 86 -7.83 11.72 20.91
CA GLY A 86 -9.16 11.15 21.02
C GLY A 86 -9.69 10.61 19.69
N PHE A 87 -10.77 9.84 19.76
CA PHE A 87 -11.39 9.24 18.57
C PHE A 87 -11.75 10.29 17.51
N GLY A 88 -11.31 10.07 16.27
CA GLY A 88 -11.65 10.92 15.14
C GLY A 88 -10.84 12.22 15.02
N TRP A 89 -10.17 12.66 16.08
CA TRP A 89 -9.48 13.96 16.14
C TRP A 89 -7.99 13.83 15.87
N VAL A 90 -7.44 14.67 15.00
CA VAL A 90 -6.01 14.73 14.69
C VAL A 90 -5.51 16.15 14.93
N LEU A 91 -4.36 16.27 15.59
CA LEU A 91 -3.69 17.55 15.79
C LEU A 91 -2.74 17.75 14.63
N ASP A 92 -3.12 18.63 13.72
CA ASP A 92 -2.34 19.03 12.56
C ASP A 92 -1.49 20.25 12.94
N TYR A 93 -0.19 20.05 13.12
CA TYR A 93 0.78 21.11 13.38
C TYR A 93 1.77 21.28 12.22
N GLY A 94 1.47 20.68 11.06
CA GLY A 94 2.31 20.67 9.87
C GLY A 94 3.62 19.88 10.02
N GLY A 95 3.88 19.00 9.05
CA GLY A 95 5.10 18.20 9.00
C GLY A 95 4.94 16.83 9.65
N GLU A 96 4.45 15.88 8.87
CA GLU A 96 4.37 14.47 9.25
C GLU A 96 4.95 13.59 8.14
N ILE A 97 5.74 12.58 8.54
CA ILE A 97 6.20 11.50 7.67
C ILE A 97 5.85 10.19 8.37
N SER A 98 5.26 9.26 7.63
CA SER A 98 4.87 7.95 8.13
C SER A 98 5.31 6.87 7.15
N ARG A 99 5.56 5.67 7.67
CA ARG A 99 5.94 4.49 6.89
C ARG A 99 4.94 3.38 7.16
N THR A 100 4.41 2.79 6.11
CA THR A 100 3.69 1.52 6.16
C THR A 100 4.64 0.46 5.65
N ILE A 101 5.03 -0.48 6.52
CA ILE A 101 5.94 -1.57 6.11
C ILE A 101 5.11 -2.67 5.48
N LYS A 102 5.51 -3.12 4.30
CA LYS A 102 4.86 -4.21 3.57
C LYS A 102 5.84 -5.36 3.41
N GLY A 103 5.57 -6.49 4.05
CA GLY A 103 6.52 -7.59 4.10
C GLY A 103 7.62 -7.29 5.12
N GLN A 104 8.82 -6.96 4.65
CA GLN A 104 9.97 -6.70 5.50
C GLN A 104 10.45 -5.24 5.36
N PRO A 105 11.06 -4.65 6.40
CA PRO A 105 11.55 -3.28 6.27
C PRO A 105 12.60 -3.17 5.15
N ASP A 106 12.36 -2.28 4.18
CA ASP A 106 13.25 -2.00 3.03
C ASP A 106 14.73 -1.75 3.42
N ASP A 107 14.98 -1.30 4.66
CA ASP A 107 16.31 -0.95 5.14
C ASP A 107 17.14 -2.20 5.54
N THR A 108 16.47 -3.32 5.77
CA THR A 108 17.06 -4.55 6.29
C THR A 108 16.80 -5.77 5.42
N SER A 109 15.79 -5.72 4.58
CA SER A 109 15.40 -6.81 3.71
C SER A 109 16.28 -6.88 2.46
N ILE A 110 16.42 -8.09 1.93
CA ILE A 110 17.05 -8.29 0.63
C ILE A 110 15.92 -8.26 -0.40
N ARG A 111 15.92 -7.28 -1.31
CA ARG A 111 14.86 -7.18 -2.33
C ARG A 111 14.92 -8.33 -3.33
N LEU A 112 13.75 -8.73 -3.83
CA LEU A 112 13.62 -9.47 -5.08
C LEU A 112 14.12 -8.61 -6.24
N ASP A 113 14.87 -9.23 -7.15
CA ASP A 113 15.34 -8.57 -8.38
C ASP A 113 14.13 -8.06 -9.20
N GLU A 114 14.22 -6.84 -9.74
CA GLU A 114 13.15 -6.20 -10.53
C GLU A 114 12.69 -7.04 -11.74
N SER A 115 13.56 -7.87 -12.31
CA SER A 115 13.20 -8.77 -13.41
C SER A 115 12.13 -9.81 -13.03
N PHE A 116 12.01 -10.13 -11.73
CA PHE A 116 11.00 -11.06 -11.21
C PHE A 116 9.68 -10.36 -10.96
N ILE A 117 9.72 -9.09 -10.55
CA ILE A 117 8.54 -8.24 -10.35
C ILE A 117 7.85 -7.98 -11.70
N ASN A 118 8.63 -7.87 -12.78
CA ASN A 118 8.14 -7.63 -14.15
C ASN A 118 7.69 -8.89 -14.92
N GLY A 119 7.51 -10.02 -14.23
CA GLY A 119 7.00 -11.27 -14.83
C GLY A 119 7.93 -11.93 -15.86
N SER A 120 9.18 -11.50 -15.97
CA SER A 120 10.19 -12.05 -16.89
C SER A 120 10.87 -13.30 -16.31
N ILE A 121 10.09 -14.21 -15.75
CA ILE A 121 10.60 -15.38 -15.02
C ILE A 121 10.71 -16.56 -15.98
N ASN A 122 11.93 -17.10 -16.14
CA ASN A 122 12.11 -18.35 -16.85
C ASN A 122 11.98 -19.54 -15.90
N GLN A 123 10.80 -20.16 -15.87
CA GLN A 123 10.52 -21.32 -15.02
C GLN A 123 11.39 -22.55 -15.34
N ASN A 124 12.08 -22.56 -16.48
CA ASN A 124 13.00 -23.64 -16.86
C ASN A 124 14.43 -23.42 -16.33
N GLN A 125 14.72 -22.25 -15.77
CA GLN A 125 16.02 -21.92 -15.19
C GLN A 125 15.98 -22.11 -13.67
N TRP A 126 16.75 -23.09 -13.17
CA TRP A 126 16.82 -23.38 -11.73
C TRP A 126 17.11 -22.14 -10.87
N ALA A 127 17.98 -21.24 -11.33
CA ALA A 127 18.34 -20.03 -10.59
C ALA A 127 17.15 -19.08 -10.37
N ASP A 128 16.22 -19.00 -11.33
CA ASP A 128 15.05 -18.13 -11.26
C ASP A 128 13.98 -18.74 -10.34
N VAL A 129 13.79 -20.06 -10.44
CA VAL A 129 12.90 -20.82 -9.55
C VAL A 129 13.40 -20.76 -8.10
N GLN A 130 14.71 -20.84 -7.87
CA GLN A 130 15.30 -20.73 -6.54
C GLN A 130 15.09 -19.34 -5.90
N LYS A 131 15.13 -18.26 -6.69
CA LYS A 131 14.85 -16.91 -6.20
C LYS A 131 13.39 -16.74 -5.78
N LEU A 132 12.46 -17.34 -6.51
CA LEU A 132 11.05 -17.41 -6.11
C LEU A 132 10.84 -18.21 -4.83
N ASP A 133 11.54 -19.33 -4.68
CA ASP A 133 11.50 -20.12 -3.45
C ASP A 133 11.99 -19.31 -2.24
N TYR A 134 13.05 -18.51 -2.41
CA TYR A 134 13.50 -17.57 -1.37
C TYR A 134 12.47 -16.46 -1.05
N ALA A 135 11.69 -15.99 -2.02
CA ALA A 135 10.60 -15.05 -1.77
C ALA A 135 9.48 -15.69 -0.95
N ILE A 136 9.07 -16.91 -1.32
CA ILE A 136 8.03 -17.67 -0.62
C ILE A 136 8.45 -17.97 0.83
N GLN A 137 9.75 -18.21 1.04
CA GLN A 137 10.33 -18.42 2.37
C GLN A 137 10.54 -17.11 3.16
N GLY A 138 10.19 -15.95 2.61
CA GLY A 138 10.37 -14.65 3.24
C GLY A 138 11.84 -14.22 3.38
N GLN A 139 12.76 -14.80 2.60
CA GLN A 139 14.17 -14.38 2.57
C GLN A 139 14.44 -13.27 1.56
N ARG A 140 13.47 -13.01 0.68
CA ARG A 140 13.49 -11.92 -0.27
C ARG A 140 12.16 -11.19 -0.24
N ASP A 141 12.22 -9.87 -0.18
CA ASP A 141 11.04 -9.04 -0.15
C ASP A 141 10.63 -8.60 -1.56
N GLY A 142 9.37 -8.82 -1.91
CA GLY A 142 8.79 -8.44 -3.20
C GLY A 142 8.05 -7.12 -3.18
N GLU A 143 7.81 -6.54 -2.01
CA GLU A 143 6.97 -5.36 -1.83
C GLU A 143 7.82 -4.17 -1.39
N TYR A 144 7.39 -2.96 -1.73
CA TYR A 144 8.03 -1.73 -1.26
C TYR A 144 7.27 -1.20 -0.05
N ASP A 145 8.00 -0.62 0.89
CA ASP A 145 7.40 0.17 1.95
C ASP A 145 6.85 1.48 1.39
N ILE A 146 5.68 1.87 1.87
CA ILE A 146 5.01 3.08 1.42
C ILE A 146 5.23 4.18 2.46
N PHE A 147 5.93 5.23 2.04
CA PHE A 147 6.11 6.44 2.84
C PHE A 147 5.04 7.46 2.46
N ASN A 148 4.34 7.99 3.46
CA ASN A 148 3.41 9.11 3.28
C ASN A 148 3.98 10.33 3.98
N TYR A 149 3.92 11.50 3.33
CA TYR A 149 4.31 12.76 3.95
C TYR A 149 3.21 13.81 3.81
N SER A 150 3.20 14.74 4.76
CA SER A 150 2.34 15.92 4.72
C SER A 150 3.03 17.12 5.32
N PHE A 151 3.09 18.18 4.53
CA PHE A 151 3.60 19.48 4.90
C PHE A 151 2.54 20.55 4.56
N PRO A 152 2.63 21.75 5.15
CA PRO A 152 1.70 22.84 4.86
C PRO A 152 1.52 23.15 3.37
N ASN A 153 2.55 22.89 2.55
CA ASN A 153 2.57 23.19 1.12
C ASN A 153 2.35 21.97 0.22
N GLY A 154 2.05 20.80 0.77
CA GLY A 154 1.82 19.61 -0.04
C GLY A 154 1.84 18.31 0.76
N SER A 155 1.17 17.30 0.23
CA SER A 155 1.20 15.93 0.74
C SER A 155 1.44 14.97 -0.42
N GLY A 156 1.90 13.77 -0.12
CA GLY A 156 2.16 12.77 -1.13
C GLY A 156 2.65 11.46 -0.55
N LYS A 157 2.91 10.52 -1.46
CA LYS A 157 3.45 9.20 -1.15
C LYS A 157 4.71 8.96 -1.97
N PHE A 158 5.64 8.17 -1.45
CA PHE A 158 6.84 7.76 -2.18
C PHE A 158 7.31 6.38 -1.71
N ILE A 159 8.11 5.73 -2.55
CA ILE A 159 8.87 4.52 -2.22
C ILE A 159 10.37 4.84 -2.26
N ILE A 160 11.17 3.97 -1.67
CA ILE A 160 12.63 4.07 -1.72
C ILE A 160 13.16 2.95 -2.62
N GLU A 161 13.80 3.31 -3.73
CA GLU A 161 14.48 2.38 -4.61
C GLU A 161 15.98 2.32 -4.27
N ASN A 162 16.52 1.12 -4.13
CA ASN A 162 17.95 0.90 -3.89
C ASN A 162 18.68 0.65 -5.23
N GLN A 163 19.51 1.60 -5.66
CA GLN A 163 20.36 1.49 -6.85
C GLN A 163 21.79 1.07 -6.46
N GLY A 164 21.92 -0.01 -5.70
CA GLY A 164 23.19 -0.62 -5.28
C GLY A 164 23.92 0.13 -4.16
N ASN A 165 24.34 1.37 -4.42
CA ASN A 165 25.08 2.23 -3.48
C ASN A 165 24.35 3.54 -3.13
N SER A 166 23.18 3.79 -3.72
CA SER A 166 22.40 5.01 -3.51
C SER A 166 20.93 4.65 -3.32
N TYR A 167 20.26 5.43 -2.49
CA TYR A 167 18.81 5.37 -2.30
C TYR A 167 18.16 6.50 -3.09
N ASN A 168 17.18 6.17 -3.92
CA ASN A 168 16.39 7.15 -4.65
C ASN A 168 14.94 7.14 -4.14
N ALA A 169 14.42 8.31 -3.79
CA ALA A 169 13.02 8.45 -3.39
C ALA A 169 12.17 8.69 -4.64
N LYS A 170 11.29 7.76 -4.96
CA LYS A 170 10.40 7.86 -6.13
C LYS A 170 8.99 8.16 -5.66
N GLN A 171 8.48 9.33 -6.04
CA GLN A 171 7.13 9.74 -5.70
C GLN A 171 6.12 8.82 -6.39
N ILE A 172 5.12 8.37 -5.62
CA ILE A 172 3.94 7.68 -6.13
C ILE A 172 2.96 8.75 -6.59
N GLU A 173 2.79 8.89 -7.89
CA GLU A 173 1.80 9.80 -8.45
C GLU A 173 0.42 9.13 -8.39
N TYR A 174 -0.58 9.87 -7.93
CA TYR A 174 -1.96 9.38 -7.88
C TYR A 174 -2.48 9.25 -9.31
N HIS A 175 -2.70 8.01 -9.76
CA HIS A 175 -3.38 7.71 -11.00
C HIS A 175 -4.75 7.12 -10.68
N PRO A 176 -5.86 7.82 -10.99
CA PRO A 176 -7.17 7.22 -10.83
C PRO A 176 -7.25 5.93 -11.64
N TYR A 177 -7.88 4.89 -11.10
CA TYR A 177 -8.04 3.60 -11.76
C TYR A 177 -8.55 3.77 -13.19
N GLU A 178 -7.76 3.36 -14.17
CA GLU A 178 -8.18 3.33 -15.57
C GLU A 178 -8.55 1.91 -15.96
N PHE A 179 -9.79 1.76 -16.44
CA PHE A 179 -10.27 0.52 -17.01
C PHE A 179 -10.06 0.53 -18.52
N ASN A 180 -9.22 -0.38 -19.00
CA ASN A 180 -9.05 -0.61 -20.42
C ASN A 180 -9.94 -1.77 -20.86
N PHE A 181 -10.83 -1.50 -21.80
CA PHE A 181 -11.70 -2.50 -22.40
C PHE A 181 -11.15 -2.90 -23.76
N SER A 182 -10.70 -4.15 -23.90
CA SER A 182 -10.46 -4.71 -25.23
C SER A 182 -11.78 -5.23 -25.78
N LEU A 183 -12.08 -4.87 -27.02
CA LEU A 183 -13.33 -5.20 -27.69
C LEU A 183 -13.08 -6.24 -28.79
N GLU A 184 -13.99 -7.19 -28.92
CA GLU A 184 -14.02 -8.12 -30.06
C GLU A 184 -15.38 -8.09 -30.75
N PRO A 185 -15.44 -8.42 -32.05
CA PRO A 185 -16.71 -8.52 -32.76
C PRO A 185 -17.62 -9.53 -32.05
N ALA A 186 -18.85 -9.12 -31.74
CA ALA A 186 -19.88 -10.09 -31.43
C ALA A 186 -20.12 -10.93 -32.69
N SER A 187 -20.13 -12.25 -32.53
CA SER A 187 -20.36 -13.28 -33.56
C SER A 187 -21.12 -12.82 -34.81
N ASN A 188 -20.76 -13.38 -35.97
CA ASN A 188 -21.20 -13.12 -37.36
C ASN A 188 -22.67 -12.74 -37.66
N THR A 189 -23.58 -12.79 -36.69
CA THR A 189 -25.01 -12.49 -36.82
C THR A 189 -25.47 -11.27 -36.00
N ALA A 190 -24.61 -10.67 -35.16
CA ALA A 190 -24.96 -9.51 -34.35
C ALA A 190 -24.03 -8.32 -34.66
N SER A 191 -24.62 -7.18 -35.03
CA SER A 191 -23.88 -5.92 -35.15
C SER A 191 -23.58 -5.39 -33.75
N GLY A 192 -22.33 -5.51 -33.31
CA GLY A 192 -21.88 -4.97 -32.02
C GLY A 192 -20.53 -5.54 -31.61
N ASN A 193 -19.83 -4.80 -30.75
CA ASN A 193 -18.61 -5.29 -30.12
C ASN A 193 -18.94 -5.80 -28.70
N ARG A 194 -18.36 -6.94 -28.31
CA ARG A 194 -18.39 -7.46 -26.93
C ARG A 194 -17.05 -7.21 -26.24
N ILE A 195 -17.06 -7.06 -24.92
CA ILE A 195 -15.84 -6.93 -24.13
C ILE A 195 -15.12 -8.28 -24.14
N LYS A 196 -13.87 -8.29 -24.62
CA LYS A 196 -12.97 -9.45 -24.62
C LYS A 196 -12.20 -9.53 -23.30
N THR A 197 -11.67 -8.40 -22.84
CA THR A 197 -10.88 -8.33 -21.61
C THR A 197 -11.07 -6.97 -20.95
N ILE A 198 -11.10 -7.00 -19.62
CA ILE A 198 -11.05 -5.80 -18.77
C ILE A 198 -9.66 -5.80 -18.15
N GLY A 199 -8.84 -4.82 -18.51
CA GLY A 199 -7.56 -4.55 -17.87
C GLY A 199 -7.72 -3.42 -16.85
N LEU A 200 -7.20 -3.64 -15.65
CA LEU A 200 -7.17 -2.63 -14.58
C LEU A 200 -5.74 -2.06 -14.53
N ILE A 201 -5.61 -0.74 -14.67
CA ILE A 201 -4.36 -0.05 -14.37
C ILE A 201 -4.50 0.51 -12.95
N ASP A 202 -3.75 -0.07 -12.01
CA ASP A 202 -3.68 0.33 -10.61
C ASP A 202 -2.38 1.12 -10.33
N GLU A 203 -2.43 1.97 -9.29
CA GLU A 203 -1.34 2.72 -8.68
C GLU A 203 -0.11 1.86 -8.38
N LEU A 204 -0.29 0.58 -8.03
CA LEU A 204 0.82 -0.35 -7.76
C LEU A 204 1.43 -0.97 -9.03
N CYS A 205 0.66 -1.12 -10.12
CA CYS A 205 1.15 -1.74 -11.35
C CYS A 205 2.13 -0.87 -12.15
N LEU A 206 2.26 0.42 -11.83
CA LEU A 206 3.22 1.33 -12.45
C LEU A 206 4.61 1.30 -11.79
N TYR A 207 4.70 0.77 -10.57
CA TYR A 207 5.94 0.67 -9.80
C TYR A 207 6.48 -0.76 -9.71
N THR A 208 5.66 -1.75 -10.10
CA THR A 208 6.07 -3.13 -10.39
C THR A 208 6.30 -3.35 -11.90
N ARG A 209 6.80 -2.34 -12.61
CA ARG A 209 6.88 -2.32 -14.09
C ARG A 209 8.28 -2.02 -14.60
#